data_AF-A0A9P3QCG9-F1
#
_entry.id   AF-A0A9P3QCG9-F1
#
_cell.length_a   1.000
_cell.length_b   1.000
_cell.length_c   1.000
_cell.angle_alpha   90.00
_cell.angle_beta   90.00
_cell.angle_gamma   90.00
#
_symmetry.space_group_name_H-M   'P 1'
#
loop_
_entity.id
_entity.type
_entity.pdbx_description
1 polymer ?
#
loop_
_entity_poly.entity_id
_entity_poly.type
_entity_poly.pdbx_seq_one_letter_code
_entity_poly.pdbx_strand_id
1 'polypeptide(L)'
;MSADPQAPASAGVGQPRRAVIEQAWRAIGSGVEVLSADDGGPLTRTLKRIIDPLVLRLRSNPQYSAPVVAADAAAAMSSLIAQNADQLRCTAAWFDLLKAERRRLRIRSGNAQELYFQVCFELAVTKGAPTPHDRQTAAEVLGEIHRGRDRTAIEVLNDYIADAEVVAALTSQLHRSWRDVRAEDLVLEPFLAELRTVLGLAHGHNAATARQRVWSAMVVDTTPYNLGALAHGATAELPWSIVALGLSSVAPQRPPQITGESDGDRPLDRTVLDRVRATLRRALDRDALPDIPMLCAEEVDRSCAPWGLLGEDKQATLVAGIEVAVELAPLDRAVTNRYALAARIQARLRKEAYVLHARRYLADGGPIHPRQQQVVDELAAFAQPYLSRLWARLHGRDVWQEPCDDVEDVRTLLDGVARSVSLDHRQRIKSMLELQAAG
;
A
#
# COMPACT_ATOMS: atom_id res chain seq x y z
N MET A 1 10.45 -55.12 40.70
CA MET A 1 9.89 -53.75 40.66
C MET A 1 10.11 -53.22 39.25
N SER A 2 9.16 -53.48 38.35
CA SER A 2 9.21 -53.00 36.97
C SER A 2 8.85 -51.52 36.95
N ALA A 3 9.74 -50.71 36.40
CA ALA A 3 9.43 -49.34 36.03
C ALA A 3 8.63 -49.40 34.71
N ASP A 4 7.42 -48.84 34.75
CA ASP A 4 6.60 -48.62 33.57
C ASP A 4 7.33 -47.72 32.56
N PRO A 5 7.35 -48.06 31.27
CA PRO A 5 7.81 -47.14 30.24
C PRO A 5 6.76 -46.05 30.03
N GLN A 6 7.13 -44.81 30.33
CA GLN A 6 6.37 -43.61 29.95
C GLN A 6 6.06 -43.64 28.44
N ALA A 7 4.76 -43.59 28.12
CA ALA A 7 4.29 -43.41 26.76
C ALA A 7 4.84 -42.09 26.18
N PRO A 8 5.29 -42.07 24.91
CA PRO A 8 5.72 -40.84 24.27
C PRO A 8 4.52 -39.91 24.09
N ALA A 9 4.61 -38.68 24.61
CA ALA A 9 3.66 -37.62 24.32
C ALA A 9 3.57 -37.44 22.79
N SER A 10 2.39 -37.67 22.23
CA SER A 10 2.12 -37.44 20.81
C SER A 10 2.35 -35.96 20.50
N ALA A 11 3.48 -35.64 19.87
CA ALA A 11 3.72 -34.32 19.30
C ALA A 11 2.67 -34.10 18.20
N GLY A 12 1.62 -33.34 18.53
CA GLY A 12 0.49 -33.09 17.65
C GLY A 12 0.98 -32.44 16.34
N VAL A 13 0.62 -33.06 15.22
CA VAL A 13 0.88 -32.51 13.88
C VAL A 13 0.24 -31.11 13.79
N GLY A 14 1.04 -30.09 13.50
CA GLY A 14 0.58 -28.72 13.37
C GLY A 14 -0.46 -28.59 12.25
N GLN A 15 -1.50 -27.78 12.48
CA GLN A 15 -2.61 -27.61 11.54
C GLN A 15 -2.50 -26.28 10.79
N PRO A 16 -2.85 -26.22 9.49
CA PRO A 16 -2.94 -24.94 8.77
C PRO A 16 -3.95 -24.02 9.45
N ARG A 17 -3.51 -22.83 9.87
CA ARG A 17 -4.32 -21.84 10.59
C ARG A 17 -5.67 -21.57 9.92
N ARG A 18 -5.67 -21.47 8.59
CA ARG A 18 -6.86 -21.21 7.80
C ARG A 18 -7.88 -22.35 7.91
N ALA A 19 -7.43 -23.60 7.90
CA ALA A 19 -8.30 -24.76 8.03
C ALA A 19 -8.98 -24.80 9.42
N VAL A 20 -8.24 -24.44 10.48
CA VAL A 20 -8.79 -24.33 11.85
C VAL A 20 -9.91 -23.30 11.90
N ILE A 21 -9.68 -22.11 11.34
CA ILE A 21 -10.70 -21.04 11.33
C ILE A 21 -11.91 -21.44 10.49
N GLU A 22 -11.71 -22.03 9.31
CA GLU A 22 -12.80 -22.49 8.46
C GLU A 22 -13.65 -23.58 9.12
N GLN A 23 -13.03 -24.54 9.82
CA GLN A 23 -13.74 -25.57 10.57
C GLN A 23 -14.53 -24.98 11.75
N ALA A 24 -13.90 -24.11 12.54
CA ALA A 24 -14.56 -23.47 13.67
C ALA A 24 -15.70 -22.54 13.23
N TRP A 25 -15.54 -21.84 12.09
CA TRP A 25 -16.58 -21.01 11.50
C TRP A 25 -17.79 -21.84 11.06
N ARG A 26 -17.56 -22.95 10.35
CA ARG A 26 -18.65 -23.85 9.92
C ARG A 26 -19.40 -24.45 11.11
N ALA A 27 -18.74 -24.66 12.25
CA ALA A 27 -19.37 -25.14 13.48
C ALA A 27 -20.35 -24.12 14.10
N ILE A 28 -20.28 -22.83 13.73
CA ILE A 28 -21.26 -21.81 14.18
C ILE A 28 -22.65 -22.12 13.60
N GLY A 29 -22.73 -22.68 12.39
CA GLY A 29 -24.01 -22.94 11.72
C GLY A 29 -24.68 -21.67 11.18
N SER A 30 -26.00 -21.60 11.26
CA SER A 30 -26.79 -20.52 10.66
C SER A 30 -26.66 -19.18 11.40
N GLY A 31 -27.03 -18.10 10.69
CA GLY A 31 -27.06 -16.73 11.20
C GLY A 31 -25.78 -15.94 10.96
N VAL A 32 -24.85 -16.46 10.16
CA VAL A 32 -23.59 -15.78 9.75
C VAL A 32 -23.40 -15.73 8.24
N GLU A 33 -24.46 -15.95 7.47
CA GLU A 33 -24.43 -16.11 6.01
C GLU A 33 -23.86 -14.87 5.32
N VAL A 34 -24.22 -13.66 5.78
CA VAL A 34 -23.73 -12.39 5.22
C VAL A 34 -22.25 -12.09 5.50
N LEU A 35 -21.65 -12.87 6.40
CA LEU A 35 -20.23 -12.85 6.74
C LEU A 35 -19.48 -14.05 6.14
N SER A 36 -20.18 -14.91 5.40
CA SER A 36 -19.67 -16.17 4.83
C SER A 36 -19.57 -16.08 3.30
N ALA A 37 -18.66 -16.86 2.73
CA ALA A 37 -18.57 -17.12 1.30
C ALA A 37 -19.52 -18.27 0.90
N ASP A 38 -19.68 -18.48 -0.41
CA ASP A 38 -20.58 -19.50 -0.96
C ASP A 38 -20.22 -20.93 -0.54
N ASP A 39 -18.98 -21.18 -0.12
CA ASP A 39 -18.47 -22.46 0.39
C ASP A 39 -18.70 -22.66 1.91
N GLY A 40 -19.46 -21.76 2.53
CA GLY A 40 -19.78 -21.75 3.96
C GLY A 40 -18.60 -21.37 4.87
N GLY A 41 -17.44 -21.01 4.33
CA GLY A 41 -16.33 -20.45 5.08
C GLY A 41 -16.50 -18.94 5.33
N PRO A 42 -15.70 -18.33 6.20
CA PRO A 42 -15.74 -16.88 6.40
C PRO A 42 -15.21 -16.14 5.18
N LEU A 43 -15.80 -14.98 4.85
CA LEU A 43 -15.24 -14.09 3.84
C LEU A 43 -13.82 -13.67 4.20
N THR A 44 -12.98 -13.39 3.19
CA THR A 44 -11.65 -12.82 3.42
C THR A 44 -11.71 -11.54 4.26
N ARG A 45 -12.76 -10.72 4.08
CA ARG A 45 -12.97 -9.52 4.90
C ARG A 45 -13.42 -9.82 6.32
N THR A 46 -14.23 -10.86 6.54
CA THR A 46 -14.60 -11.33 7.88
C THR A 46 -13.37 -11.75 8.67
N LEU A 47 -12.42 -12.45 8.03
CA LEU A 47 -11.13 -12.77 8.63
C LEU A 47 -10.37 -11.50 9.05
N LYS A 48 -10.15 -10.60 8.10
CA LYS A 48 -9.31 -9.41 8.30
C LYS A 48 -9.92 -8.36 9.24
N ARG A 49 -11.25 -8.25 9.29
CA ARG A 49 -11.94 -7.19 10.03
C ARG A 49 -12.52 -7.64 11.36
N ILE A 50 -12.89 -8.92 11.49
CA ILE A 50 -13.56 -9.43 12.69
C ILE A 50 -12.70 -10.50 13.37
N ILE A 51 -12.40 -11.61 12.68
CA ILE A 51 -11.75 -12.76 13.33
C ILE A 51 -10.35 -12.41 13.84
N ASP A 52 -9.49 -11.87 12.99
CA ASP A 52 -8.10 -11.58 13.34
C ASP A 52 -7.98 -10.47 14.42
N PRO A 53 -8.62 -9.29 14.26
CA PRO A 53 -8.46 -8.20 15.22
C PRO A 53 -9.35 -8.29 16.46
N LEU A 54 -10.58 -8.84 16.38
CA LEU A 54 -11.58 -8.73 17.46
C LEU A 54 -11.79 -10.02 18.23
N VAL A 55 -11.79 -11.17 17.54
CA VAL A 55 -12.00 -12.50 18.16
C VAL A 55 -10.67 -13.11 18.62
N LEU A 56 -9.73 -13.32 17.70
CA LEU A 56 -8.41 -13.90 17.99
C LEU A 56 -7.44 -12.87 18.58
N ARG A 57 -7.66 -11.58 18.26
CA ARG A 57 -6.85 -10.45 18.74
C ARG A 57 -5.36 -10.69 18.55
N LEU A 58 -4.93 -10.91 17.29
CA LEU A 58 -3.58 -11.37 16.97
C LEU A 58 -2.43 -10.51 17.52
N ARG A 59 -2.68 -9.22 17.79
CA ARG A 59 -1.71 -8.32 18.43
C ARG A 59 -1.40 -8.76 19.86
N SER A 60 -2.41 -9.21 20.60
CA SER A 60 -2.27 -9.68 21.99
C SER A 60 -2.01 -11.18 22.07
N ASN A 61 -2.35 -11.93 21.02
CA ASN A 61 -2.17 -13.37 20.92
C ASN A 61 -1.36 -13.78 19.67
N PRO A 62 -0.07 -13.45 19.60
CA PRO A 62 0.77 -13.71 18.43
C PRO A 62 0.89 -15.20 18.09
N GLN A 63 0.69 -16.10 19.07
CA GLN A 63 0.68 -17.55 18.86
C GLN A 63 -0.39 -18.03 17.86
N TYR A 64 -1.45 -17.24 17.62
CA TYR A 64 -2.49 -17.55 16.62
C TYR A 64 -2.17 -17.01 15.22
N SER A 65 -1.06 -16.31 15.03
CA SER A 65 -0.71 -15.66 13.76
C SER A 65 0.09 -16.55 12.80
N ALA A 66 0.71 -17.62 13.30
CA ALA A 66 1.54 -18.52 12.50
C ALA A 66 0.73 -19.21 11.39
N PRO A 67 1.29 -19.39 10.17
CA PRO A 67 0.58 -20.08 9.07
C PRO A 67 0.17 -21.53 9.41
N VAL A 68 0.97 -22.20 10.24
CA VAL A 68 0.70 -23.51 10.83
C VAL A 68 0.76 -23.35 12.34
N VAL A 69 -0.32 -23.74 13.02
CA VAL A 69 -0.48 -23.61 14.47
C VAL A 69 -0.35 -24.96 15.15
N ALA A 70 0.23 -24.97 16.35
CA ALA A 70 0.29 -26.17 17.19
C ALA A 70 -1.12 -26.60 17.63
N ALA A 71 -1.28 -27.87 18.02
CA ALA A 71 -2.58 -28.46 18.31
C ALA A 71 -3.32 -27.76 19.47
N ASP A 72 -2.59 -27.32 20.49
CA ASP A 72 -3.09 -26.53 21.62
C ASP A 72 -3.61 -25.15 21.17
N ALA A 73 -2.84 -24.45 20.34
CA ALA A 73 -3.24 -23.17 19.76
C ALA A 73 -4.46 -23.33 18.83
N ALA A 74 -4.51 -24.40 18.03
CA ALA A 74 -5.64 -24.71 17.16
C ALA A 74 -6.93 -24.97 17.96
N ALA A 75 -6.83 -25.74 19.05
CA ALA A 75 -7.95 -25.98 19.95
C ALA A 75 -8.44 -24.67 20.60
N ALA A 76 -7.50 -23.86 21.12
CA ALA A 76 -7.83 -22.56 21.72
C ALA A 76 -8.51 -21.60 20.73
N MET A 77 -8.00 -21.52 19.49
CA MET A 77 -8.62 -20.71 18.43
C MET A 77 -10.06 -21.18 18.13
N SER A 78 -10.26 -22.49 18.01
CA SER A 78 -11.58 -23.06 17.75
C SER A 78 -12.56 -22.77 18.89
N SER A 79 -12.12 -22.91 20.14
CA SER A 79 -12.91 -22.55 21.32
C SER A 79 -13.26 -21.06 21.36
N LEU A 80 -12.30 -20.17 21.06
CA LEU A 80 -12.57 -18.72 21.04
C LEU A 80 -13.62 -18.34 19.99
N ILE A 81 -13.53 -18.92 18.79
CA ILE A 81 -14.52 -18.67 17.73
C ILE A 81 -15.90 -19.21 18.15
N ALA A 82 -15.95 -20.42 18.72
CA ALA A 82 -17.20 -21.01 19.20
C ALA A 82 -17.82 -20.21 20.35
N GLN A 83 -17.02 -19.71 21.29
CA GLN A 83 -17.48 -18.85 22.40
C GLN A 83 -18.04 -17.51 21.91
N ASN A 84 -17.58 -17.02 20.76
CA ASN A 84 -18.08 -15.78 20.15
C ASN A 84 -19.20 -16.03 19.13
N ALA A 85 -19.73 -17.27 19.01
CA ALA A 85 -20.73 -17.62 18.01
C ALA A 85 -21.98 -16.71 18.08
N ASP A 86 -22.50 -16.44 19.27
CA ASP A 86 -23.69 -15.58 19.43
C ASP A 86 -23.39 -14.12 19.07
N GLN A 87 -22.24 -13.58 19.48
CA GLN A 87 -21.79 -12.26 19.04
C GLN A 87 -21.62 -12.19 17.52
N LEU A 88 -21.10 -13.23 16.87
CA LEU A 88 -20.94 -13.27 15.43
C LEU A 88 -22.28 -13.31 14.69
N ARG A 89 -23.29 -14.03 15.23
CA ARG A 89 -24.67 -13.98 14.71
C ARG A 89 -25.31 -12.61 14.90
N CYS A 90 -25.13 -11.99 16.07
CA CYS A 90 -25.59 -10.62 16.32
C CYS A 90 -24.91 -9.62 15.37
N THR A 91 -23.62 -9.80 15.09
CA THR A 91 -22.85 -8.97 14.15
C THR A 91 -23.43 -9.07 12.73
N ALA A 92 -23.75 -10.28 12.28
CA ALA A 92 -24.39 -10.51 11.00
C ALA A 92 -25.77 -9.84 10.92
N ALA A 93 -26.59 -9.99 11.97
CA ALA A 93 -27.90 -9.34 12.06
C ALA A 93 -27.80 -7.80 12.02
N TRP A 94 -26.84 -7.21 12.74
CA TRP A 94 -26.57 -5.77 12.66
C TRP A 94 -26.14 -5.35 11.26
N PHE A 95 -25.32 -6.14 10.58
CA PHE A 95 -24.89 -5.85 9.22
C PHE A 95 -26.06 -5.84 8.23
N ASP A 96 -27.02 -6.74 8.37
CA ASP A 96 -28.23 -6.71 7.55
C ASP A 96 -29.12 -5.50 7.83
N LEU A 97 -29.28 -5.12 9.11
CA LEU A 97 -29.99 -3.90 9.47
C LEU A 97 -29.32 -2.65 8.88
N LEU A 98 -27.99 -2.53 9.01
CA LEU A 98 -27.22 -1.43 8.43
C LEU A 98 -27.29 -1.43 6.90
N LYS A 99 -27.30 -2.59 6.24
CA LYS A 99 -27.52 -2.68 4.78
C LYS A 99 -28.92 -2.24 4.36
N ALA A 100 -29.95 -2.57 5.13
CA ALA A 100 -31.30 -2.11 4.88
C ALA A 100 -31.41 -0.59 5.03
N GLU A 101 -30.91 -0.04 6.14
CA GLU A 101 -30.90 1.40 6.38
C GLU A 101 -30.02 2.18 5.38
N ARG A 102 -28.86 1.63 4.98
CA ARG A 102 -28.01 2.20 3.91
C ARG A 102 -28.78 2.39 2.62
N ARG A 103 -29.57 1.39 2.22
CA ARG A 103 -30.42 1.45 1.01
C ARG A 103 -31.50 2.52 1.17
N ARG A 104 -32.15 2.58 2.34
CA ARG A 104 -33.19 3.57 2.64
C ARG A 104 -32.66 5.01 2.61
N LEU A 105 -31.50 5.25 3.19
CA LEU A 105 -30.80 6.53 3.20
C LEU A 105 -30.10 6.86 1.86
N ARG A 106 -30.21 5.99 0.86
CA ARG A 106 -29.61 6.15 -0.50
C ARG A 106 -28.09 6.37 -0.46
N ILE A 107 -27.41 5.81 0.54
CA ILE A 107 -25.96 5.85 0.65
C ILE A 107 -25.37 4.88 -0.38
N ARG A 108 -24.58 5.39 -1.32
CA ARG A 108 -23.96 4.60 -2.40
C ARG A 108 -22.44 4.50 -2.28
N SER A 109 -21.82 5.35 -1.47
CA SER A 109 -20.38 5.41 -1.19
C SER A 109 -19.92 4.28 -0.26
N GLY A 110 -18.62 3.96 -0.35
CA GLY A 110 -17.93 3.02 0.53
C GLY A 110 -18.27 1.54 0.34
N ASN A 111 -17.29 0.67 0.57
CA ASN A 111 -17.52 -0.77 0.65
C ASN A 111 -18.14 -1.11 2.02
N ALA A 112 -19.38 -1.58 2.04
CA ALA A 112 -20.11 -1.85 3.28
C ALA A 112 -19.41 -2.86 4.19
N GLN A 113 -18.74 -3.88 3.63
CA GLN A 113 -18.00 -4.87 4.42
C GLN A 113 -16.75 -4.25 5.06
N GLU A 114 -16.12 -3.29 4.40
CA GLU A 114 -14.92 -2.63 4.92
C GLU A 114 -15.26 -1.61 6.00
N LEU A 115 -16.38 -0.91 5.87
CA LEU A 115 -16.79 0.15 6.78
C LEU A 115 -17.58 -0.37 7.99
N TYR A 116 -18.44 -1.38 7.82
CA TYR A 116 -19.44 -1.70 8.84
C TYR A 116 -19.08 -2.92 9.68
N PHE A 117 -18.21 -3.83 9.22
CA PHE A 117 -17.97 -5.10 9.92
C PHE A 117 -17.49 -4.94 11.37
N GLN A 118 -16.57 -4.01 11.62
CA GLN A 118 -16.07 -3.76 12.98
C GLN A 118 -17.14 -3.09 13.85
N VAL A 119 -17.84 -2.10 13.30
CA VAL A 119 -18.91 -1.39 14.00
C VAL A 119 -20.07 -2.32 14.33
N CYS A 120 -20.45 -3.23 13.43
CA CYS A 120 -21.46 -4.25 13.69
C CYS A 120 -21.05 -5.20 14.82
N PHE A 121 -19.75 -5.51 14.93
CA PHE A 121 -19.25 -6.35 16.02
C PHE A 121 -19.28 -5.59 17.36
N GLU A 122 -18.91 -4.30 17.35
CA GLU A 122 -19.03 -3.43 18.52
C GLU A 122 -20.48 -3.28 18.98
N LEU A 123 -21.42 -3.10 18.05
CA LEU A 123 -22.86 -3.08 18.33
C LEU A 123 -23.35 -4.42 18.88
N ALA A 124 -22.88 -5.54 18.33
CA ALA A 124 -23.20 -6.86 18.86
C ALA A 124 -22.68 -7.06 20.30
N VAL A 125 -21.48 -6.56 20.60
CA VAL A 125 -20.90 -6.63 21.96
C VAL A 125 -21.63 -5.72 22.93
N THR A 126 -21.98 -4.51 22.53
CA THR A 126 -22.54 -3.48 23.42
C THR A 126 -24.07 -3.54 23.55
N LYS A 127 -24.77 -3.96 22.49
CA LYS A 127 -26.24 -3.95 22.41
C LYS A 127 -26.86 -5.33 22.19
N GLY A 128 -26.08 -6.37 21.91
CA GLY A 128 -26.62 -7.69 21.56
C GLY A 128 -27.25 -7.73 20.17
N ALA A 129 -28.28 -8.56 19.96
CA ALA A 129 -28.96 -8.66 18.67
C ALA A 129 -29.81 -7.41 18.38
N PRO A 130 -29.84 -6.90 17.13
CA PRO A 130 -30.67 -5.74 16.79
C PRO A 130 -32.16 -6.06 16.90
N THR A 131 -32.93 -5.08 17.34
CA THR A 131 -34.40 -5.13 17.38
C THR A 131 -35.02 -4.22 16.29
N PRO A 132 -36.32 -4.35 15.98
CA PRO A 132 -36.99 -3.45 15.03
C PRO A 132 -36.95 -1.96 15.40
N HIS A 133 -36.69 -1.64 16.67
CA HIS A 133 -36.57 -0.27 17.21
C HIS A 133 -35.17 0.32 17.00
N ASP A 134 -34.16 -0.51 16.71
CA ASP A 134 -32.77 -0.08 16.51
C ASP A 134 -32.50 0.57 15.16
N ARG A 135 -33.55 0.82 14.36
CA ARG A 135 -33.43 1.54 13.09
C ARG A 135 -32.86 2.95 13.27
N GLN A 136 -33.22 3.64 14.36
CA GLN A 136 -32.64 4.94 14.66
C GLN A 136 -31.14 4.83 14.97
N THR A 137 -30.74 3.88 15.82
CA THR A 137 -29.33 3.55 16.08
C THR A 137 -28.56 3.30 14.77
N ALA A 138 -29.11 2.46 13.89
CA ALA A 138 -28.46 2.14 12.61
C ALA A 138 -28.34 3.37 11.70
N ALA A 139 -29.34 4.26 11.68
CA ALA A 139 -29.29 5.50 10.93
C ALA A 139 -28.27 6.50 11.50
N GLU A 140 -28.15 6.60 12.83
CA GLU A 140 -27.17 7.43 13.52
C GLU A 140 -25.74 6.93 13.25
N VAL A 141 -25.50 5.64 13.41
CA VAL A 141 -24.22 4.99 13.11
C VAL A 141 -23.83 5.18 11.63
N LEU A 142 -24.76 4.98 10.70
CA LEU A 142 -24.51 5.27 9.28
C LEU A 142 -24.25 6.77 9.05
N GLY A 143 -24.96 7.62 9.79
CA GLY A 143 -24.71 9.06 9.82
C GLY A 143 -23.28 9.37 10.24
N GLU A 144 -22.79 8.83 11.34
CA GLU A 144 -21.42 9.03 11.82
C GLU A 144 -20.38 8.50 10.82
N ILE A 145 -20.57 7.27 10.33
CA ILE A 145 -19.65 6.64 9.38
C ILE A 145 -19.55 7.44 8.07
N HIS A 146 -20.65 8.04 7.61
CA HIS A 146 -20.72 8.73 6.31
C HIS A 146 -20.69 10.26 6.36
N ARG A 147 -20.98 10.90 7.50
CA ARG A 147 -20.90 12.37 7.66
C ARG A 147 -19.47 12.89 7.48
N GLY A 148 -18.45 12.05 7.69
CA GLY A 148 -17.04 12.44 7.59
C GLY A 148 -16.26 11.89 6.39
N ARG A 149 -16.77 10.91 5.61
CA ARG A 149 -15.85 10.04 4.84
C ARG A 149 -15.85 10.10 3.31
N ASP A 150 -16.93 10.32 2.57
CA ASP A 150 -16.86 9.95 1.13
C ASP A 150 -17.66 10.79 0.11
N ARG A 151 -18.42 11.81 0.51
CA ARG A 151 -19.14 12.66 -0.46
C ARG A 151 -18.84 14.14 -0.31
N THR A 152 -18.78 14.65 0.91
CA THR A 152 -18.48 16.06 1.15
C THR A 152 -17.07 16.47 0.76
N ALA A 153 -16.01 15.67 0.96
CA ALA A 153 -14.66 16.19 0.69
C ALA A 153 -14.37 16.43 -0.80
N ILE A 154 -14.78 15.51 -1.68
CA ILE A 154 -14.63 15.68 -3.14
C ILE A 154 -15.63 16.72 -3.66
N GLU A 155 -16.85 16.77 -3.12
CA GLU A 155 -17.84 17.80 -3.49
C GLU A 155 -17.38 19.20 -3.05
N VAL A 156 -16.90 19.37 -1.81
CA VAL A 156 -16.30 20.61 -1.29
C VAL A 156 -15.05 20.98 -2.06
N LEU A 157 -14.22 20.02 -2.48
CA LEU A 157 -13.11 20.28 -3.39
C LEU A 157 -13.61 20.82 -4.73
N ASN A 158 -14.62 20.18 -5.33
CA ASN A 158 -15.19 20.62 -6.60
C ASN A 158 -15.84 22.00 -6.49
N ASP A 159 -16.53 22.30 -5.38
CA ASP A 159 -17.13 23.60 -5.11
C ASP A 159 -16.05 24.67 -4.90
N TYR A 160 -14.98 24.35 -4.17
CA TYR A 160 -13.84 25.24 -3.94
C TYR A 160 -13.12 25.62 -5.24
N ILE A 161 -12.91 24.64 -6.13
CA ILE A 161 -12.19 24.84 -7.40
C ILE A 161 -13.09 25.30 -8.55
N ALA A 162 -14.40 25.39 -8.33
CA ALA A 162 -15.33 26.04 -9.26
C ALA A 162 -15.15 27.57 -9.28
N ASP A 163 -14.55 28.15 -8.25
CA ASP A 163 -14.16 29.57 -8.22
C ASP A 163 -12.89 29.80 -9.05
N ALA A 164 -12.99 30.62 -10.09
CA ALA A 164 -11.88 30.96 -10.98
C ALA A 164 -10.76 31.73 -10.26
N GLU A 165 -11.09 32.54 -9.24
CA GLU A 165 -10.09 33.27 -8.44
C GLU A 165 -9.24 32.32 -7.60
N VAL A 166 -9.84 31.25 -7.08
CA VAL A 166 -9.11 30.18 -6.37
C VAL A 166 -8.10 29.50 -7.28
N VAL A 167 -8.52 29.11 -8.49
CA VAL A 167 -7.63 28.46 -9.47
C VAL A 167 -6.51 29.42 -9.90
N ALA A 168 -6.82 30.70 -10.10
CA ALA A 168 -5.82 31.72 -10.42
C ALA A 168 -4.81 31.94 -9.29
N ALA A 169 -5.25 31.92 -8.02
CA ALA A 169 -4.39 32.04 -6.86
C ALA A 169 -3.43 30.85 -6.72
N LEU A 170 -3.95 29.61 -6.84
CA LEU A 170 -3.14 28.39 -6.81
C LEU A 170 -2.14 28.34 -7.97
N THR A 171 -2.56 28.74 -9.18
CA THR A 171 -1.67 28.81 -10.36
C THR A 171 -0.56 29.83 -10.13
N SER A 172 -0.88 30.97 -9.53
CA SER A 172 0.10 32.02 -9.21
C SER A 172 1.09 31.56 -8.13
N GLN A 173 0.64 30.82 -7.12
CA GLN A 173 1.50 30.18 -6.14
C GLN A 173 2.46 29.20 -6.83
N LEU A 174 1.92 28.30 -7.67
CA LEU A 174 2.70 27.30 -8.40
C LEU A 174 3.81 27.94 -9.24
N HIS A 175 3.49 28.98 -10.02
CA HIS A 175 4.49 29.67 -10.84
C HIS A 175 5.56 30.40 -10.02
N ARG A 176 5.27 30.83 -8.78
CA ARG A 176 6.28 31.40 -7.89
C ARG A 176 7.15 30.29 -7.30
N SER A 177 6.55 29.34 -6.59
CA SER A 177 7.26 28.25 -5.92
C SER A 177 8.11 27.42 -6.88
N TRP A 178 7.63 27.16 -8.11
CA TRP A 178 8.40 26.44 -9.12
C TRP A 178 9.70 27.15 -9.54
N ARG A 179 9.70 28.50 -9.57
CA ARG A 179 10.88 29.28 -9.93
C ARG A 179 11.91 29.39 -8.80
N ASP A 180 11.47 29.17 -7.57
CA ASP A 180 12.31 29.27 -6.37
C ASP A 180 13.13 28.00 -6.13
N VAL A 181 12.70 26.86 -6.68
CA VAL A 181 13.47 25.61 -6.61
C VAL A 181 14.71 25.69 -7.50
N ARG A 182 15.88 25.63 -6.88
CA ARG A 182 17.18 25.74 -7.55
C ARG A 182 18.12 24.69 -6.98
N ALA A 183 18.81 23.99 -7.88
CA ALA A 183 19.91 23.14 -7.48
C ALA A 183 21.14 23.99 -7.17
N GLU A 184 21.83 23.63 -6.10
CA GLU A 184 23.19 24.09 -5.81
C GLU A 184 24.24 23.15 -6.42
N ASP A 185 25.52 23.48 -6.26
CA ASP A 185 26.62 22.63 -6.70
C ASP A 185 26.56 21.26 -6.01
N LEU A 186 26.57 20.20 -6.81
CA LEU A 186 26.38 18.83 -6.36
C LEU A 186 27.68 18.02 -6.47
N VAL A 187 28.02 17.30 -5.40
CA VAL A 187 29.07 16.26 -5.42
C VAL A 187 28.42 14.92 -5.06
N LEU A 188 28.26 14.05 -6.06
CA LEU A 188 27.42 12.85 -5.96
C LEU A 188 28.14 11.65 -5.33
N GLU A 189 29.46 11.57 -5.49
CA GLU A 189 30.26 10.39 -5.12
C GLU A 189 30.19 10.04 -3.62
N PRO A 190 30.30 10.99 -2.67
CA PRO A 190 30.16 10.68 -1.24
C PRO A 190 28.79 10.10 -0.91
N PHE A 191 27.73 10.72 -1.44
CA PHE A 191 26.35 10.27 -1.23
C PHE A 191 26.13 8.84 -1.75
N LEU A 192 26.62 8.52 -2.96
CA LEU A 192 26.50 7.17 -3.50
C LEU A 192 27.30 6.13 -2.72
N ALA A 193 28.45 6.53 -2.14
CA ALA A 193 29.24 5.66 -1.28
C ALA A 193 28.50 5.36 0.04
N GLU A 194 27.89 6.36 0.66
CA GLU A 194 27.07 6.20 1.87
C GLU A 194 25.84 5.33 1.61
N LEU A 195 25.20 5.50 0.45
CA LEU A 195 24.06 4.70 0.04
C LEU A 195 24.39 3.20 -0.02
N ARG A 196 25.63 2.81 -0.33
CA ARG A 196 26.07 1.40 -0.26
C ARG A 196 25.99 0.83 1.14
N THR A 197 26.24 1.64 2.17
CA THR A 197 26.10 1.25 3.57
C THR A 197 24.62 1.11 3.94
N VAL A 198 23.80 2.10 3.58
CA VAL A 198 22.34 2.12 3.81
C VAL A 198 21.64 0.92 3.17
N LEU A 199 21.93 0.66 1.90
CA LEU A 199 21.33 -0.43 1.13
C LEU A 199 22.09 -1.77 1.27
N GLY A 200 23.21 -1.78 2.01
CA GLY A 200 24.05 -2.94 2.27
C GLY A 200 23.46 -3.95 3.26
N LEU A 201 24.22 -5.00 3.56
CA LEU A 201 23.93 -5.93 4.67
C LEU A 201 24.48 -5.38 5.99
N ALA A 202 23.87 -5.74 7.11
CA ALA A 202 24.40 -5.44 8.44
C ALA A 202 24.26 -6.69 9.27
N HIS A 203 25.36 -7.09 9.87
CA HIS A 203 25.43 -8.27 10.72
C HIS A 203 25.71 -7.80 12.15
N GLY A 204 24.75 -8.04 13.05
CA GLY A 204 24.83 -7.63 14.44
C GLY A 204 24.46 -6.17 14.70
N HIS A 205 24.36 -5.84 15.99
CA HIS A 205 23.85 -4.55 16.47
C HIS A 205 24.71 -3.36 16.01
N ASN A 206 26.05 -3.46 16.10
CA ASN A 206 26.94 -2.36 15.75
C ASN A 206 26.82 -1.94 14.27
N ALA A 207 26.69 -2.90 13.36
CA ALA A 207 26.52 -2.61 11.94
C ALA A 207 25.14 -2.00 11.64
N ALA A 208 24.09 -2.41 12.36
CA ALA A 208 22.76 -1.81 12.25
C ALA A 208 22.77 -0.35 12.74
N THR A 209 23.41 -0.08 13.88
CA THR A 209 23.56 1.28 14.42
C THR A 209 24.40 2.16 13.50
N ALA A 210 25.47 1.64 12.90
CA ALA A 210 26.26 2.38 11.91
C ALA A 210 25.42 2.73 10.68
N ARG A 211 24.62 1.79 10.16
CA ARG A 211 23.70 2.05 9.05
C ARG A 211 22.71 3.15 9.40
N GLN A 212 22.08 3.07 10.57
CA GLN A 212 21.10 4.08 11.00
C GLN A 212 21.73 5.48 11.09
N ARG A 213 22.96 5.59 11.59
CA ARG A 213 23.68 6.87 11.64
C ARG A 213 23.94 7.45 10.25
N VAL A 214 24.38 6.60 9.30
CA VAL A 214 24.59 7.04 7.90
C VAL A 214 23.27 7.49 7.30
N TRP A 215 22.17 6.75 7.54
CA TRP A 215 20.84 7.17 7.06
C TRP A 215 20.41 8.51 7.62
N SER A 216 20.55 8.74 8.94
CA SER A 216 20.23 10.03 9.55
C SER A 216 21.06 11.18 8.99
N ALA A 217 22.32 10.96 8.62
CA ALA A 217 23.15 11.97 7.96
C ALA A 217 22.70 12.22 6.51
N MET A 218 22.36 11.17 5.75
CA MET A 218 21.89 11.28 4.37
C MET A 218 20.52 11.98 4.26
N VAL A 219 19.67 11.87 5.28
CA VAL A 219 18.36 12.56 5.31
C VAL A 219 18.53 14.07 5.32
N VAL A 220 19.56 14.60 6.01
CA VAL A 220 19.83 16.05 6.09
C VAL A 220 20.82 16.53 5.01
N ASP A 221 21.29 15.64 4.15
CA ASP A 221 22.16 15.98 3.04
C ASP A 221 21.35 16.68 1.93
N THR A 222 21.92 17.68 1.27
CA THR A 222 21.22 18.45 0.21
C THR A 222 21.19 17.72 -1.14
N THR A 223 21.93 16.62 -1.29
CA THR A 223 22.02 15.84 -2.54
C THR A 223 20.67 15.38 -3.06
N PRO A 224 19.77 14.77 -2.26
CA PRO A 224 18.45 14.36 -2.75
C PRO A 224 17.62 15.54 -3.26
N TYR A 225 17.65 16.67 -2.53
CA TYR A 225 17.00 17.91 -2.95
C TYR A 225 17.57 18.38 -4.30
N ASN A 226 18.90 18.53 -4.39
CA ASN A 226 19.59 19.05 -5.57
C ASN A 226 19.35 18.19 -6.81
N LEU A 227 19.35 16.87 -6.68
CA LEU A 227 19.01 15.97 -7.79
C LEU A 227 17.57 16.18 -8.30
N GLY A 228 16.61 16.44 -7.41
CA GLY A 228 15.24 16.71 -7.83
C GLY A 228 15.07 18.11 -8.44
N ALA A 229 15.76 19.11 -7.88
CA ALA A 229 15.78 20.46 -8.43
C ALA A 229 16.44 20.51 -9.83
N LEU A 230 17.49 19.71 -10.05
CA LEU A 230 18.14 19.56 -11.35
C LEU A 230 17.17 19.03 -12.42
N ALA A 231 16.17 18.21 -12.05
CA ALA A 231 15.17 17.70 -12.99
C ALA A 231 14.35 18.82 -13.68
N HIS A 232 14.28 20.01 -13.09
CA HIS A 232 13.57 21.17 -13.66
C HIS A 232 14.41 21.92 -14.72
N GLY A 233 15.73 21.70 -14.78
CA GLY A 233 16.66 22.46 -15.61
C GLY A 233 16.93 21.82 -16.99
N ALA A 234 16.91 22.63 -18.06
CA ALA A 234 17.11 22.16 -19.44
C ALA A 234 18.53 21.62 -19.75
N THR A 235 19.51 21.96 -18.92
CA THR A 235 20.93 21.61 -19.10
C THR A 235 21.45 20.62 -18.06
N ALA A 236 20.56 20.06 -17.22
CA ALA A 236 20.96 19.23 -16.10
C ALA A 236 21.28 17.79 -16.54
N GLU A 237 22.52 17.36 -16.32
CA GLU A 237 22.93 15.97 -16.46
C GLU A 237 22.59 15.19 -15.18
N LEU A 238 21.32 14.80 -15.05
CA LEU A 238 20.96 13.81 -14.04
C LEU A 238 21.67 12.48 -14.34
N PRO A 239 22.06 11.71 -13.31
CA PRO A 239 22.65 10.39 -13.49
C PRO A 239 21.68 9.38 -14.13
N TRP A 240 20.38 9.70 -14.18
CA TRP A 240 19.34 8.86 -14.77
C TRP A 240 18.35 9.72 -15.57
N SER A 241 17.67 9.09 -16.54
CA SER A 241 16.57 9.71 -17.27
C SER A 241 15.25 9.59 -16.50
N ILE A 242 14.67 10.71 -16.05
CA ILE A 242 13.36 10.74 -15.37
C ILE A 242 12.22 10.19 -16.24
N VAL A 243 12.39 10.25 -17.57
CA VAL A 243 11.46 9.69 -18.56
C VAL A 243 11.58 8.17 -18.62
N ALA A 244 12.80 7.64 -18.72
CA ALA A 244 13.03 6.20 -18.72
C ALA A 244 12.58 5.55 -17.39
N LEU A 245 12.82 6.24 -16.28
CA LEU A 245 12.34 5.86 -14.94
C LEU A 245 10.81 5.92 -14.80
N GLY A 246 10.12 6.59 -15.71
CA GLY A 246 8.67 6.73 -15.67
C GLY A 246 8.17 7.63 -14.54
N LEU A 247 9.00 8.58 -14.10
CA LEU A 247 8.63 9.59 -13.11
C LEU A 247 7.92 10.78 -13.77
N SER A 248 8.40 11.21 -14.94
CA SER A 248 7.78 12.24 -15.80
C SER A 248 7.73 11.74 -17.25
N SER A 249 6.84 12.32 -18.06
CA SER A 249 6.74 12.07 -19.51
C SER A 249 7.75 12.86 -20.33
N VAL A 250 8.31 13.94 -19.76
CA VAL A 250 9.22 14.86 -20.45
C VAL A 250 10.45 15.18 -19.58
N ALA A 251 11.55 15.55 -20.25
CA ALA A 251 12.74 16.11 -19.62
C ALA A 251 13.15 17.38 -20.39
N PRO A 252 13.45 18.51 -19.70
CA PRO A 252 13.29 18.72 -18.26
C PRO A 252 11.82 18.61 -17.81
N GLN A 253 11.62 18.33 -16.53
CA GLN A 253 10.28 18.29 -15.94
C GLN A 253 9.60 19.64 -16.11
N ARG A 254 8.30 19.61 -16.44
CA ARG A 254 7.48 20.81 -16.55
C ARG A 254 6.68 21.03 -15.26
N PRO A 255 6.36 22.29 -14.91
CA PRO A 255 5.42 22.57 -13.84
C PRO A 255 4.09 21.86 -14.13
N PRO A 256 3.53 21.10 -13.16
CA PRO A 256 2.22 20.47 -13.36
C PRO A 256 1.12 21.53 -13.42
N GLN A 257 -0.01 21.18 -14.05
CA GLN A 257 -1.18 22.04 -14.05
C GLN A 257 -1.95 21.95 -12.74
N ILE A 258 -2.70 23.01 -12.39
CA ILE A 258 -3.63 22.95 -11.26
C ILE A 258 -4.80 22.01 -11.59
N THR A 259 -5.44 22.24 -12.73
CA THR A 259 -6.57 21.47 -13.26
C THR A 259 -6.33 21.13 -14.73
N GLY A 260 -7.03 20.13 -15.25
CA GLY A 260 -6.93 19.71 -16.65
C GLY A 260 -6.80 18.21 -16.80
N GLU A 261 -6.71 17.75 -18.05
CA GLU A 261 -6.27 16.39 -18.33
C GLU A 261 -4.76 16.32 -18.07
N SER A 262 -4.33 15.39 -17.21
CA SER A 262 -2.90 15.15 -17.04
C SER A 262 -2.31 14.61 -18.34
N ASP A 263 -1.16 15.12 -18.76
CA ASP A 263 -0.41 14.63 -19.93
C ASP A 263 0.08 13.16 -19.79
N GLY A 264 -0.22 12.48 -18.66
CA GLY A 264 -0.07 11.04 -18.52
C GLY A 264 -0.24 10.52 -17.08
N ASP A 265 -0.13 9.19 -16.92
CA ASP A 265 -0.23 8.51 -15.62
C ASP A 265 1.02 8.67 -14.72
N ARG A 266 2.03 9.41 -15.21
CA ARG A 266 3.34 9.57 -14.57
C ARG A 266 3.19 10.39 -13.28
N PRO A 267 3.83 9.98 -12.17
CA PRO A 267 3.62 10.63 -10.88
C PRO A 267 3.85 12.15 -10.89
N LEU A 268 4.92 12.60 -11.56
CA LEU A 268 5.32 14.01 -11.55
C LEU A 268 4.49 14.89 -12.49
N ASP A 269 3.75 14.30 -13.42
CA ASP A 269 2.94 15.04 -14.41
C ASP A 269 1.47 15.21 -13.96
N ARG A 270 1.07 14.50 -12.90
CA ARG A 270 -0.30 14.59 -12.37
C ARG A 270 -0.62 16.01 -11.95
N THR A 271 -1.83 16.45 -12.29
CA THR A 271 -2.35 17.73 -11.83
C THR A 271 -2.40 17.80 -10.31
N VAL A 272 -2.29 19.01 -9.76
CA VAL A 272 -2.40 19.23 -8.31
C VAL A 272 -3.72 18.64 -7.80
N LEU A 273 -4.83 18.89 -8.50
CA LEU A 273 -6.13 18.36 -8.07
C LEU A 273 -6.25 16.84 -8.15
N ASP A 274 -5.61 16.18 -9.10
CA ASP A 274 -5.63 14.71 -9.14
C ASP A 274 -4.86 14.09 -7.98
N ARG A 275 -3.79 14.74 -7.52
CA ARG A 275 -3.07 14.36 -6.30
C ARG A 275 -3.94 14.57 -5.06
N VAL A 276 -4.59 15.74 -4.91
CA VAL A 276 -5.54 16.00 -3.82
C VAL A 276 -6.68 14.98 -3.82
N ARG A 277 -7.30 14.72 -4.98
CA ARG A 277 -8.35 13.70 -5.10
C ARG A 277 -7.85 12.31 -4.71
N ALA A 278 -6.64 11.94 -5.11
CA ALA A 278 -6.04 10.66 -4.74
C ALA A 278 -5.81 10.56 -3.23
N THR A 279 -5.39 11.65 -2.58
CA THR A 279 -5.28 11.76 -1.11
C THR A 279 -6.65 11.56 -0.45
N LEU A 280 -7.66 12.35 -0.85
CA LEU A 280 -9.00 12.29 -0.27
C LEU A 280 -9.64 10.90 -0.42
N ARG A 281 -9.42 10.21 -1.55
CA ARG A 281 -9.92 8.83 -1.77
C ARG A 281 -9.26 7.78 -0.89
N ARG A 282 -8.04 8.03 -0.40
CA ARG A 282 -7.26 7.07 0.41
C ARG A 282 -7.34 7.38 1.90
N ALA A 283 -7.76 8.58 2.27
CA ALA A 283 -7.88 9.02 3.64
C ALA A 283 -9.01 8.26 4.36
N LEU A 284 -8.62 7.35 5.25
CA LEU A 284 -9.56 6.68 6.14
C LEU A 284 -9.97 7.57 7.32
N ASP A 285 -9.16 8.59 7.65
CA ASP A 285 -9.36 9.51 8.77
C ASP A 285 -9.23 10.97 8.32
N ARG A 286 -10.34 11.54 7.83
CA ARG A 286 -10.36 12.91 7.27
C ARG A 286 -10.04 13.98 8.32
N ASP A 287 -10.33 13.73 9.59
CA ASP A 287 -10.18 14.76 10.64
C ASP A 287 -8.71 15.04 10.99
N ALA A 288 -7.80 14.16 10.57
CA ALA A 288 -6.37 14.37 10.64
C ALA A 288 -5.79 15.11 9.40
N LEU A 289 -6.59 15.38 8.36
CA LEU A 289 -6.16 16.19 7.22
C LEU A 289 -6.49 17.68 7.41
N PRO A 290 -5.68 18.57 6.82
CA PRO A 290 -6.04 19.97 6.58
C PRO A 290 -7.43 20.18 5.95
N ASP A 291 -7.96 21.39 6.09
CA ASP A 291 -9.10 21.79 5.28
C ASP A 291 -8.75 21.85 3.78
N ILE A 292 -9.77 21.90 2.92
CA ILE A 292 -9.57 21.83 1.46
C ILE A 292 -8.67 22.96 0.92
N PRO A 293 -8.84 24.23 1.32
CA PRO A 293 -7.94 25.31 0.90
C PRO A 293 -6.47 25.05 1.28
N MET A 294 -6.20 24.69 2.54
CA MET A 294 -4.84 24.40 3.01
C MET A 294 -4.27 23.16 2.33
N LEU A 295 -5.06 22.09 2.16
CA LEU A 295 -4.64 20.88 1.46
C LEU A 295 -4.25 21.17 0.00
N CYS A 296 -4.99 22.03 -0.71
CA CYS A 296 -4.65 22.43 -2.07
C CYS A 296 -3.38 23.27 -2.13
N ALA A 297 -3.23 24.24 -1.22
CA ALA A 297 -2.04 25.09 -1.16
C ALA A 297 -0.77 24.27 -0.85
N GLU A 298 -0.83 23.35 0.11
CA GLU A 298 0.30 22.48 0.42
C GLU A 298 0.59 21.49 -0.73
N GLU A 299 -0.43 21.02 -1.45
CA GLU A 299 -0.19 20.16 -2.62
C GLU A 299 0.45 20.94 -3.78
N VAL A 300 0.18 22.25 -3.92
CA VAL A 300 0.95 23.11 -4.83
C VAL A 300 2.42 23.14 -4.41
N ASP A 301 2.70 23.33 -3.13
CA ASP A 301 4.08 23.36 -2.63
C ASP A 301 4.78 22.01 -2.83
N ARG A 302 4.13 20.88 -2.50
CA ARG A 302 4.62 19.53 -2.81
C ARG A 302 4.88 19.37 -4.29
N SER A 303 3.97 19.82 -5.15
CA SER A 303 4.10 19.70 -6.61
C SER A 303 5.25 20.52 -7.19
N CYS A 304 5.64 21.60 -6.52
CA CYS A 304 6.81 22.40 -6.89
C CYS A 304 8.11 21.87 -6.28
N ALA A 305 8.04 21.20 -5.13
CA ALA A 305 9.21 20.69 -4.43
C ALA A 305 9.95 19.63 -5.26
N PRO A 306 11.27 19.45 -5.05
CA PRO A 306 12.03 18.38 -5.66
C PRO A 306 11.31 17.04 -5.53
N TRP A 307 11.20 16.33 -6.65
CA TRP A 307 10.51 15.04 -6.76
C TRP A 307 9.02 15.03 -6.41
N GLY A 308 8.39 16.19 -6.24
CA GLY A 308 7.00 16.24 -5.79
C GLY A 308 6.83 15.93 -4.30
N LEU A 309 7.86 16.12 -3.47
CA LEU A 309 7.91 15.73 -2.05
C LEU A 309 8.56 16.85 -1.22
N LEU A 310 7.94 17.26 -0.11
CA LEU A 310 8.47 18.30 0.79
C LEU A 310 9.51 17.74 1.77
N GLY A 311 9.24 16.60 2.40
CA GLY A 311 10.14 16.04 3.40
C GLY A 311 11.46 15.53 2.84
N GLU A 312 12.58 16.01 3.39
CA GLU A 312 13.95 15.62 3.01
C GLU A 312 14.18 14.11 3.14
N ASP A 313 13.61 13.49 4.18
CA ASP A 313 13.61 12.04 4.40
C ASP A 313 12.86 11.27 3.29
N LYS A 314 11.78 11.83 2.73
CA LYS A 314 11.07 11.25 1.59
C LYS A 314 11.87 11.43 0.29
N GLN A 315 12.51 12.57 0.09
CA GLN A 315 13.39 12.81 -1.05
C GLN A 315 14.58 11.84 -1.04
N ALA A 316 15.27 11.69 0.09
CA ALA A 316 16.35 10.72 0.28
C ALA A 316 15.87 9.28 0.03
N THR A 317 14.66 8.94 0.52
CA THR A 317 14.08 7.60 0.31
C THR A 317 13.75 7.34 -1.16
N LEU A 318 13.24 8.35 -1.87
CA LEU A 318 12.96 8.23 -3.30
C LEU A 318 14.26 8.00 -4.08
N VAL A 319 15.31 8.77 -3.81
CA VAL A 319 16.62 8.61 -4.46
C VAL A 319 17.22 7.23 -4.18
N ALA A 320 17.16 6.75 -2.94
CA ALA A 320 17.54 5.38 -2.59
C ALA A 320 16.72 4.34 -3.40
N GLY A 321 15.42 4.60 -3.60
CA GLY A 321 14.55 3.77 -4.41
C GLY A 321 14.86 3.83 -5.91
N ILE A 322 15.27 4.99 -6.45
CA ILE A 322 15.74 5.13 -7.84
C ILE A 322 17.00 4.27 -8.03
N GLU A 323 17.97 4.38 -7.13
CA GLU A 323 19.20 3.59 -7.16
C GLU A 323 18.96 2.07 -7.04
N VAL A 324 17.92 1.66 -6.30
CA VAL A 324 17.45 0.26 -6.35
C VAL A 324 16.84 -0.05 -7.71
N ALA A 325 15.93 0.79 -8.20
CA ALA A 325 15.12 0.54 -9.39
C ALA A 325 15.95 0.41 -10.68
N VAL A 326 16.97 1.25 -10.86
CA VAL A 326 17.86 1.23 -12.04
C VAL A 326 18.64 -0.07 -12.17
N GLU A 327 18.82 -0.80 -11.06
CA GLU A 327 19.49 -2.10 -11.09
C GLU A 327 18.51 -3.28 -11.16
N LEU A 328 17.18 -3.06 -11.25
CA LEU A 328 16.20 -4.13 -11.39
C LEU A 328 15.93 -4.42 -12.88
N ALA A 329 16.40 -5.59 -13.30
CA ALA A 329 16.28 -6.09 -14.67
C ALA A 329 15.95 -7.60 -14.60
N PRO A 330 14.71 -7.95 -14.27
CA PRO A 330 14.33 -9.34 -13.98
C PRO A 330 14.48 -10.27 -15.19
N LEU A 331 14.42 -9.73 -16.41
CA LEU A 331 14.60 -10.50 -17.64
C LEU A 331 16.08 -10.74 -17.97
N ASP A 332 16.94 -9.75 -17.75
CA ASP A 332 18.38 -9.82 -18.05
C ASP A 332 19.14 -10.63 -16.98
N ARG A 333 20.04 -11.53 -17.40
CA ARG A 333 20.94 -12.30 -16.50
C ARG A 333 22.25 -11.58 -16.21
N ALA A 334 22.70 -10.73 -17.13
CA ALA A 334 24.02 -10.11 -17.08
C ALA A 334 24.08 -8.96 -16.05
N VAL A 335 22.94 -8.35 -15.73
CA VAL A 335 22.87 -7.26 -14.75
C VAL A 335 23.30 -7.75 -13.36
N THR A 336 24.37 -7.13 -12.87
CA THR A 336 24.88 -7.20 -11.50
C THR A 336 24.35 -6.01 -10.70
N ASN A 337 24.31 -6.16 -9.38
CA ASN A 337 23.75 -5.17 -8.47
C ASN A 337 24.85 -4.61 -7.55
N ARG A 338 25.00 -3.28 -7.46
CA ARG A 338 25.95 -2.63 -6.54
C ARG A 338 25.42 -2.68 -5.10
N TYR A 339 24.09 -2.69 -4.93
CA TYR A 339 23.44 -2.67 -3.63
C TYR A 339 22.92 -4.06 -3.24
N ALA A 340 23.22 -4.49 -2.00
CA ALA A 340 22.79 -5.79 -1.51
C ALA A 340 21.25 -5.92 -1.46
N LEU A 341 20.54 -4.83 -1.14
CA LEU A 341 19.07 -4.80 -1.19
C LEU A 341 18.54 -5.04 -2.61
N ALA A 342 19.10 -4.37 -3.61
CA ALA A 342 18.72 -4.54 -5.01
C ALA A 342 19.00 -5.98 -5.49
N ALA A 343 20.17 -6.53 -5.14
CA ALA A 343 20.52 -7.92 -5.43
C ALA A 343 19.49 -8.91 -4.86
N ARG A 344 19.04 -8.69 -3.61
CA ARG A 344 18.02 -9.51 -2.95
C ARG A 344 16.67 -9.43 -3.64
N ILE A 345 16.23 -8.22 -4.01
CA ILE A 345 14.97 -7.99 -4.73
C ILE A 345 15.03 -8.67 -6.10
N GLN A 346 16.08 -8.41 -6.88
CA GLN A 346 16.33 -8.99 -8.20
C GLN A 346 16.31 -10.52 -8.15
N ALA A 347 17.05 -11.12 -7.21
CA ALA A 347 17.13 -12.58 -7.07
C ALA A 347 15.75 -13.21 -6.78
N ARG A 348 14.90 -12.53 -6.02
CA ARG A 348 13.52 -12.97 -5.78
C ARG A 348 12.68 -12.85 -7.04
N LEU A 349 12.70 -11.70 -7.72
CA LEU A 349 11.93 -11.48 -8.95
C LEU A 349 12.30 -12.51 -10.03
N ARG A 350 13.59 -12.78 -10.22
CA ARG A 350 14.09 -13.76 -11.20
C ARG A 350 13.66 -15.21 -10.91
N LYS A 351 13.24 -15.52 -9.68
CA LYS A 351 12.74 -16.85 -9.27
C LYS A 351 11.23 -17.00 -9.46
N GLU A 352 10.50 -15.93 -9.74
CA GLU A 352 9.07 -16.01 -10.00
C GLU A 352 8.80 -16.81 -11.28
N ALA A 353 7.84 -17.75 -11.21
CA ALA A 353 7.58 -18.68 -12.31
C ALA A 353 7.22 -17.97 -13.62
N TYR A 354 6.44 -16.89 -13.55
CA TYR A 354 6.05 -16.12 -14.73
C TYR A 354 7.22 -15.37 -15.36
N VAL A 355 8.20 -14.92 -14.56
CA VAL A 355 9.43 -14.30 -15.06
C VAL A 355 10.30 -15.35 -15.72
N LEU A 356 10.47 -16.52 -15.11
CA LEU A 356 11.19 -17.65 -15.72
C LEU A 356 10.55 -18.12 -17.02
N HIS A 357 9.23 -18.07 -17.12
CA HIS A 357 8.48 -18.39 -18.32
C HIS A 357 8.73 -17.34 -19.41
N ALA A 358 8.51 -16.06 -19.12
CA ALA A 358 8.76 -14.96 -20.05
C ALA A 358 10.19 -14.99 -20.63
N ARG A 359 11.18 -15.29 -19.80
CA ARG A 359 12.58 -15.39 -20.22
C ARG A 359 12.86 -16.53 -21.19
N ARG A 360 12.23 -17.70 -20.98
CA ARG A 360 12.37 -18.83 -21.90
C ARG A 360 11.78 -18.48 -23.25
N TYR A 361 10.57 -17.93 -23.26
CA TYR A 361 9.89 -17.51 -24.49
C TYR A 361 10.66 -16.44 -25.28
N LEU A 362 11.22 -15.44 -24.59
CA LEU A 362 12.06 -14.42 -25.23
C LEU A 362 13.37 -14.99 -25.80
N ALA A 363 13.98 -15.96 -25.13
CA ALA A 363 15.19 -16.62 -25.63
C ALA A 363 14.90 -17.54 -26.84
N ASP A 364 13.73 -18.18 -26.87
CA ASP A 364 13.32 -19.10 -27.93
C ASP A 364 12.73 -18.39 -29.16
N GLY A 365 12.58 -17.05 -29.13
CA GLY A 365 12.03 -16.25 -30.23
C GLY A 365 10.56 -16.54 -30.55
N GLY A 366 9.83 -17.17 -29.63
CA GLY A 366 8.43 -17.57 -29.83
C GLY A 366 7.45 -16.39 -29.77
N PRO A 367 6.28 -16.49 -30.44
CA PRO A 367 5.26 -15.44 -30.38
C PRO A 367 4.69 -15.31 -28.95
N ILE A 368 4.76 -14.12 -28.37
CA ILE A 368 4.16 -13.80 -27.08
C ILE A 368 2.69 -13.40 -27.32
N HIS A 369 1.77 -13.99 -26.55
CA HIS A 369 0.36 -13.63 -26.63
C HIS A 369 0.18 -12.13 -26.31
N PRO A 370 -0.65 -11.35 -27.05
CA PRO A 370 -0.77 -9.90 -26.83
C PRO A 370 -1.10 -9.49 -25.39
N ARG A 371 -1.87 -10.31 -24.66
CA ARG A 371 -2.19 -10.08 -23.24
C ARG A 371 -1.02 -10.37 -22.27
N GLN A 372 -0.03 -11.16 -22.68
CA GLN A 372 1.21 -11.38 -21.94
C GLN A 372 2.26 -10.31 -22.25
N GLN A 373 2.20 -9.71 -23.45
CA GLN A 373 3.12 -8.67 -23.89
C GLN A 373 3.20 -7.51 -22.88
N GLN A 374 2.06 -7.05 -22.35
CA GLN A 374 2.04 -6.00 -21.34
C GLN A 374 2.87 -6.33 -20.08
N VAL A 375 2.77 -7.56 -19.56
CA VAL A 375 3.55 -7.97 -18.38
C VAL A 375 5.03 -8.11 -18.73
N VAL A 376 5.35 -8.55 -19.95
CA VAL A 376 6.73 -8.63 -20.44
C VAL A 376 7.35 -7.23 -20.57
N ASP A 377 6.61 -6.28 -21.13
CA ASP A 377 7.04 -4.89 -21.28
C ASP A 377 7.24 -4.24 -19.90
N GLU A 378 6.33 -4.48 -18.94
CA GLU A 378 6.49 -4.03 -17.55
C GLU A 378 7.67 -4.69 -16.83
N LEU A 379 8.00 -5.95 -17.14
CA LEU A 379 9.20 -6.61 -16.62
C LEU A 379 10.49 -6.06 -17.25
N ALA A 380 10.46 -5.68 -18.53
CA ALA A 380 11.58 -5.03 -19.20
C ALA A 380 11.80 -3.61 -18.65
N ALA A 381 10.71 -2.89 -18.36
CA ALA A 381 10.72 -1.54 -17.80
C ALA A 381 10.36 -1.51 -16.30
N PHE A 382 10.85 -2.48 -15.51
CA PHE A 382 10.40 -2.70 -14.12
C PHE A 382 10.55 -1.48 -13.21
N ALA A 383 11.50 -0.60 -13.49
CA ALA A 383 11.68 0.66 -12.78
C ALA A 383 10.39 1.52 -12.76
N GLN A 384 9.60 1.53 -13.84
CA GLN A 384 8.42 2.39 -13.96
C GLN A 384 7.29 2.03 -12.98
N PRO A 385 6.75 0.79 -12.97
CA PRO A 385 5.73 0.41 -11.99
C PRO A 385 6.27 0.41 -10.55
N TYR A 386 7.57 0.14 -10.36
CA TYR A 386 8.21 0.24 -9.05
C TYR A 386 8.21 1.69 -8.52
N LEU A 387 8.74 2.64 -9.30
CA LEU A 387 8.87 4.04 -8.88
C LEU A 387 7.53 4.76 -8.80
N SER A 388 6.58 4.47 -9.69
CA SER A 388 5.22 5.00 -9.58
C SER A 388 4.56 4.63 -8.24
N ARG A 389 4.77 3.38 -7.80
CA ARG A 389 4.21 2.88 -6.54
C ARG A 389 5.00 3.34 -5.32
N LEU A 390 6.32 3.48 -5.43
CA LEU A 390 7.14 4.07 -4.38
C LEU A 390 6.75 5.53 -4.14
N TRP A 391 6.70 6.34 -5.22
CA TRP A 391 6.29 7.74 -5.16
C TRP A 391 4.91 7.88 -4.51
N ALA A 392 3.93 7.07 -4.93
CA ALA A 392 2.59 7.14 -4.35
C ALA A 392 2.54 6.83 -2.84
N ARG A 393 3.46 6.01 -2.32
CA ARG A 393 3.58 5.74 -0.88
C ARG A 393 4.29 6.87 -0.15
N LEU A 394 5.35 7.43 -0.74
CA LEU A 394 6.09 8.55 -0.16
C LEU A 394 5.25 9.82 -0.15
N HIS A 395 4.53 10.12 -1.22
CA HIS A 395 3.56 11.23 -1.28
C HIS A 395 2.49 11.09 -0.19
N GLY A 396 1.94 9.89 0.00
CA GLY A 396 1.03 9.62 1.11
C GLY A 396 1.68 9.95 2.46
N ARG A 397 2.88 9.42 2.73
CA ARG A 397 3.62 9.72 3.97
C ARG A 397 3.88 11.20 4.15
N ASP A 398 4.21 11.92 3.08
CA ASP A 398 4.49 13.36 3.10
C ASP A 398 3.23 14.18 3.43
N VAL A 399 2.08 13.80 2.87
CA VAL A 399 0.77 14.40 3.22
C VAL A 399 0.42 14.17 4.69
N TRP A 400 0.65 12.95 5.19
CA TRP A 400 0.38 12.59 6.59
C TRP A 400 1.51 12.95 7.55
N GLN A 401 2.57 13.59 7.05
CA GLN A 401 3.79 13.91 7.81
C GLN A 401 4.40 12.69 8.54
N GLU A 402 4.21 11.49 7.99
CA GLU A 402 4.81 10.26 8.51
C GLU A 402 6.31 10.24 8.19
N PRO A 403 7.20 10.03 9.17
CA PRO A 403 8.64 10.03 8.95
C PRO A 403 9.13 8.79 8.17
N CYS A 404 10.30 8.95 7.57
CA CYS A 404 11.17 7.92 6.99
C CYS A 404 12.55 7.96 7.68
N ASP A 405 12.57 8.09 9.00
CA ASP A 405 13.76 8.23 9.82
C ASP A 405 14.41 6.89 10.20
N ASP A 406 13.64 5.81 10.30
CA ASP A 406 14.15 4.45 10.51
C ASP A 406 14.59 3.78 9.18
N VAL A 407 15.87 3.41 9.10
CA VAL A 407 16.47 2.83 7.90
C VAL A 407 15.93 1.43 7.56
N GLU A 408 15.54 0.63 8.55
CA GLU A 408 14.96 -0.69 8.31
C GLU A 408 13.52 -0.60 7.82
N ASP A 409 12.76 0.39 8.28
CA ASP A 409 11.44 0.70 7.73
C ASP A 409 11.54 1.16 6.28
N VAL A 410 12.53 2.01 5.96
CA VAL A 410 12.82 2.42 4.58
C VAL A 410 13.18 1.21 3.71
N ARG A 411 14.10 0.34 4.17
CA ARG A 411 14.47 -0.88 3.42
C ARG A 411 13.29 -1.82 3.25
N THR A 412 12.42 -1.92 4.25
CA THR A 412 11.18 -2.71 4.20
C THR A 412 10.19 -2.12 3.22
N LEU A 413 10.05 -0.80 3.18
CA LEU A 413 9.24 -0.07 2.21
C LEU A 413 9.73 -0.36 0.78
N LEU A 414 11.02 -0.19 0.51
CA LEU A 414 11.63 -0.42 -0.81
C LEU A 414 11.45 -1.87 -1.28
N ASP A 415 11.65 -2.86 -0.40
CA ASP A 415 11.40 -4.28 -0.72
C ASP A 415 9.90 -4.56 -0.93
N GLY A 416 9.05 -3.98 -0.08
CA GLY A 416 7.60 -4.13 -0.12
C GLY A 416 6.95 -3.54 -1.37
N VAL A 417 7.53 -2.48 -1.96
CA VAL A 417 7.09 -1.94 -3.25
C VAL A 417 7.30 -2.98 -4.36
N ALA A 418 8.50 -3.57 -4.45
CA ALA A 418 8.79 -4.61 -5.45
C ALA A 418 7.89 -5.85 -5.29
N ARG A 419 7.63 -6.28 -4.05
CA ARG A 419 6.67 -7.37 -3.77
C ARG A 419 5.27 -7.04 -4.27
N SER A 420 4.84 -5.79 -4.08
CA SER A 420 3.52 -5.35 -4.50
C SER A 420 3.37 -5.33 -6.03
N VAL A 421 4.39 -4.89 -6.76
CA VAL A 421 4.41 -4.94 -8.23
C VAL A 421 4.36 -6.39 -8.72
N SER A 422 5.19 -7.27 -8.13
CA SER A 422 5.18 -8.70 -8.48
C SER A 422 3.84 -9.39 -8.18
N LEU A 423 3.14 -9.00 -7.11
CA LEU A 423 1.79 -9.47 -6.80
C LEU A 423 0.79 -9.07 -7.89
N ASP A 424 0.83 -7.81 -8.35
CA ASP A 424 -0.06 -7.32 -9.40
C ASP A 424 0.19 -8.06 -10.73
N HIS A 425 1.46 -8.29 -11.10
CA HIS A 425 1.80 -9.11 -12.28
C HIS A 425 1.23 -10.53 -12.16
N ARG A 426 1.42 -11.20 -11.02
CA ARG A 426 0.88 -12.55 -10.77
C ARG A 426 -0.63 -12.60 -10.88
N GLN A 427 -1.32 -11.61 -10.32
CA GLN A 427 -2.77 -11.55 -10.39
C GLN A 427 -3.26 -11.34 -11.84
N ARG A 428 -2.60 -10.49 -12.63
CA ARG A 428 -2.94 -10.29 -14.05
C ARG A 428 -2.76 -11.57 -14.87
N ILE A 429 -1.65 -12.28 -14.67
CA ILE A 429 -1.39 -13.55 -15.34
C ILE A 429 -2.42 -14.61 -14.92
N LYS A 430 -2.74 -14.70 -13.63
CA LYS A 430 -3.76 -15.62 -13.13
C LYS A 430 -5.13 -15.35 -13.76
N SER A 431 -5.59 -14.11 -13.73
CA SER A 431 -6.87 -13.71 -14.33
C SER A 431 -6.92 -13.97 -15.84
N MET A 432 -5.79 -13.82 -16.55
CA MET A 432 -5.69 -14.18 -17.96
C MET A 432 -5.83 -15.69 -18.20
N LEU A 433 -5.18 -16.53 -17.38
CA LEU A 433 -5.28 -17.99 -17.50
C LEU A 433 -6.69 -18.51 -17.17
N GLU A 434 -7.36 -17.92 -16.18
CA GLU A 434 -8.74 -18.26 -15.82
C GLU A 434 -9.72 -17.96 -16.97
N LEU A 435 -9.52 -16.87 -17.70
CA LEU A 435 -10.32 -16.52 -18.88
C LEU A 435 -10.10 -17.46 -20.07
N GLN A 436 -8.91 -18.07 -20.20
CA GLN A 436 -8.61 -19.06 -21.24
C GLN A 436 -9.19 -20.44 -20.95
N ALA A 437 -9.47 -20.76 -19.68
CA ALA A 437 -10.07 -22.03 -19.28
C ALA A 437 -11.62 -22.00 -19.33
N ALA A 438 -12.21 -20.80 -19.38
CA ALA A 438 -13.66 -20.59 -19.34
C ALA A 438 -14.29 -20.29 -20.72
N GLY A 439 -13.47 -20.17 -21.77
CA GLY A 439 -13.89 -20.04 -23.17
C GLY A 439 -13.29 -21.17 -23.99
#